data_AF-A0A428W117-F1
#
_entry.id   AF-A0A428W117-F1
#
_cell.length_a   1.000
_cell.length_b   1.000
_cell.length_c   1.000
_cell.angle_alpha   90.00
_cell.angle_beta   90.00
_cell.angle_gamma   90.00
#
_symmetry.space_group_name_H-M   'P 1'
#
loop_
_entity.id
_entity.type
_entity.pdbx_description
1 polymer ?
#
loop_
_entity_poly.entity_id
_entity_poly.type
_entity_poly.pdbx_seq_one_letter_code
_entity_poly.pdbx_strand_id
1 'polypeptide(L)'
;MSGPSDPYRDWDAAYILGALSPGERREYEQHLGRCFSCAAAVASFAGMPGILSAVPRETTAELLEPVSPPVLLPGLVRAARAERRRGRARVAAALAATALAGAVAGSRLFAPGCSPDPRIERTTLVPATSRTHTYFTRSSTVKEFVAVPISE
;
A
#
# COMPACT_ATOMS: atom_id res chain seq x y z
N MET A 1 30.11 19.34 -12.83
CA MET A 1 29.93 18.02 -13.47
C MET A 1 29.64 17.01 -12.39
N SER A 2 28.37 16.64 -12.18
CA SER A 2 28.00 15.54 -11.29
C SER A 2 28.07 14.25 -12.12
N GLY A 3 29.07 13.42 -11.87
CA GLY A 3 29.10 12.05 -12.40
C GLY A 3 27.96 11.22 -11.81
N PRO A 4 27.73 9.99 -12.31
CA PRO A 4 26.72 9.10 -11.73
C PRO A 4 26.98 8.96 -10.23
N SER A 5 25.98 9.32 -9.41
CA SER A 5 26.07 9.22 -7.96
C SER A 5 26.13 7.75 -7.56
N ASP A 6 27.17 7.39 -6.83
CA ASP A 6 27.29 6.09 -6.20
C ASP A 6 26.21 5.94 -5.12
N PRO A 7 25.35 4.91 -5.18
CA PRO A 7 24.25 4.73 -4.20
C PRO A 7 24.75 4.51 -2.77
N TYR A 8 26.01 4.11 -2.58
CA TYR A 8 26.59 3.85 -1.26
C TYR A 8 27.03 5.12 -0.51
N ARG A 9 26.98 6.29 -1.13
CA ARG A 9 27.42 7.55 -0.50
C ARG A 9 26.64 7.92 0.75
N ASP A 10 25.36 7.54 0.82
CA ASP A 10 24.48 7.91 1.94
C ASP A 10 24.45 6.86 3.07
N TRP A 11 25.30 5.83 2.99
CA TRP A 11 25.30 4.68 3.90
C TRP A 11 26.33 4.80 5.03
N ASP A 12 27.25 5.76 4.96
CA ASP A 12 28.37 5.95 5.89
C ASP A 12 27.94 6.14 7.36
N ALA A 13 27.00 7.03 7.60
CA ALA A 13 26.45 7.29 8.94
C ALA A 13 25.66 6.08 9.46
N ALA A 14 24.87 5.43 8.60
CA ALA A 14 24.10 4.25 8.98
C ALA A 14 25.01 3.05 9.31
N TYR A 15 26.13 2.91 8.60
CA TYR A 15 27.15 1.89 8.89
C TYR A 15 27.76 2.11 10.28
N ILE A 16 28.22 3.32 10.56
CA ILE A 16 28.89 3.69 11.82
C ILE A 16 27.95 3.62 13.02
N LEU A 17 26.71 4.07 12.87
CA LEU A 17 25.70 4.04 13.94
C LEU A 17 25.05 2.66 14.10
N GLY A 18 25.46 1.68 13.30
CA GLY A 18 24.97 0.32 13.41
C GLY A 18 23.58 0.08 12.81
N ALA A 19 23.01 1.04 12.09
CA ALA A 19 21.63 1.03 11.60
C ALA A 19 21.42 0.18 10.34
N LEU A 20 22.49 -0.22 9.63
CA LEU A 20 22.39 -1.15 8.50
C LEU A 20 22.01 -2.57 8.98
N SER A 21 21.14 -3.22 8.21
CA SER A 21 20.88 -4.65 8.38
C SER A 21 22.15 -5.48 8.13
N PRO A 22 22.20 -6.75 8.58
CA PRO A 22 23.36 -7.60 8.36
C PRO A 22 23.71 -7.81 6.88
N GLY A 23 22.72 -7.81 5.99
CA GLY A 23 22.92 -7.92 4.54
C GLY A 23 23.54 -6.64 3.95
N GLU A 24 22.92 -5.50 4.25
CA GLU A 24 23.41 -4.19 3.80
C GLU A 24 24.82 -3.89 4.33
N ARG A 25 25.13 -4.28 5.58
CA ARG A 25 26.48 -4.11 6.14
C ARG A 25 27.54 -4.86 5.31
N ARG A 26 27.28 -6.12 4.96
CA ARG A 26 28.22 -6.93 4.15
C ARG A 26 28.40 -6.35 2.76
N GLU A 27 27.30 -5.89 2.15
CA GLU A 27 27.32 -5.24 0.85
C GLU A 27 28.16 -3.96 0.89
N TYR A 28 27.98 -3.13 1.92
CA TYR A 28 28.74 -1.91 2.09
C TYR A 28 30.22 -2.17 2.35
N GLU A 29 30.57 -3.18 3.15
CA GLU A 29 31.97 -3.57 3.39
C GLU A 29 32.69 -4.02 2.10
N GLN A 30 32.01 -4.74 1.21
CA GLN A 30 32.55 -5.09 -0.12
C GLN A 30 32.76 -3.86 -1.00
N HIS A 31 31.92 -2.83 -0.84
CA HIS A 31 32.08 -1.56 -1.53
C HIS A 31 33.24 -0.74 -0.95
N LEU A 32 33.39 -0.66 0.37
CA LEU A 32 34.49 0.03 1.05
C LEU A 32 35.86 -0.48 0.60
N GLY A 33 36.01 -1.79 0.35
CA GLY A 33 37.24 -2.37 -0.18
C GLY A 33 37.63 -1.91 -1.59
N ARG A 34 36.71 -1.27 -2.33
CA ARG A 34 36.89 -0.85 -3.73
C ARG A 34 36.75 0.67 -3.94
N CYS A 35 36.30 1.41 -2.94
CA CYS A 35 35.98 2.83 -3.05
C CYS A 35 36.63 3.65 -1.94
N PHE A 36 37.74 4.32 -2.30
CA PHE A 36 38.48 5.17 -1.36
C PHE A 36 37.66 6.35 -0.83
N SER A 37 36.77 6.94 -1.65
CA SER A 37 35.93 8.05 -1.18
C SER A 37 34.94 7.64 -0.09
N CYS A 38 34.35 6.45 -0.18
CA CYS A 38 33.46 5.94 0.86
C CYS A 38 34.24 5.53 2.11
N ALA A 39 35.43 4.95 1.97
CA ALA A 39 36.33 4.69 3.10
C ALA A 39 36.75 5.98 3.83
N ALA A 40 37.07 7.04 3.09
CA ALA A 40 37.38 8.36 3.64
C ALA A 40 36.17 8.99 4.35
N ALA A 41 34.96 8.84 3.78
CA ALA A 41 33.73 9.31 4.41
C ALA A 41 33.50 8.63 5.78
N VAL A 42 33.64 7.30 5.84
CA VAL A 42 33.56 6.55 7.11
C VAL A 42 34.61 7.01 8.12
N ALA A 43 35.86 7.24 7.67
CA ALA A 43 36.94 7.73 8.53
C ALA A 43 36.63 9.12 9.13
N SER A 44 35.91 9.98 8.40
CA SER A 44 35.50 11.29 8.89
C SER A 44 34.53 11.22 10.09
N PHE A 45 33.84 10.10 10.28
CA PHE A 45 32.91 9.86 11.38
C PHE A 45 33.54 9.19 12.62
N ALA A 46 34.82 8.80 12.59
CA ALA A 46 35.44 7.99 13.64
C ALA A 46 35.37 8.60 15.07
N GLY A 47 35.21 9.92 15.19
CA GLY A 47 35.05 10.61 16.48
C GLY A 47 33.62 10.63 17.04
N MET A 48 32.59 10.50 16.20
CA MET A 48 31.19 10.69 16.62
C MET A 48 30.67 9.61 17.57
N PRO A 49 30.86 8.30 17.32
CA PRO A 49 30.33 7.26 18.20
C PRO A 49 30.85 7.37 19.64
N GLY A 50 32.10 7.80 19.82
CA GLY A 50 32.68 8.04 21.15
C GLY A 50 31.94 9.13 21.91
N ILE A 51 31.65 10.26 21.25
CA ILE A 51 30.91 11.36 21.88
C ILE A 51 29.46 10.94 22.19
N LEU A 52 28.81 10.22 21.28
CA LEU A 52 27.45 9.71 21.49
C LEU A 52 27.38 8.67 22.62
N SER A 53 28.46 7.91 22.85
CA SER A 53 28.52 6.93 23.94
C SER A 53 28.55 7.58 25.33
N ALA A 54 28.91 8.85 25.43
CA ALA A 54 28.96 9.61 26.68
C ALA A 54 27.58 10.08 27.16
N VAL A 55 26.53 9.96 26.34
CA VAL A 55 25.17 10.36 26.71
C VAL A 55 24.58 9.33 27.70
N PRO A 56 24.19 9.76 28.93
CA PRO A 56 23.57 8.87 29.91
C PRO A 56 22.26 8.25 29.40
N ARG A 57 21.97 7.03 29.80
CA ARG A 57 20.80 6.28 29.30
C ARG A 57 19.49 6.90 29.76
N GLU A 58 19.50 7.50 30.94
CA GLU A 58 18.39 8.23 31.53
C GLU A 58 18.01 9.43 30.65
N THR A 59 19.00 10.20 30.19
CA THR A 59 18.82 11.31 29.25
C THR A 59 18.35 10.82 27.88
N THR A 60 18.84 9.67 27.40
CA THR A 60 18.34 9.12 26.14
C THR A 60 16.86 8.73 26.21
N ALA A 61 16.41 8.15 27.32
CA ALA A 61 15.00 7.74 27.47
C ALA A 61 14.04 8.95 27.41
N GLU A 62 14.43 10.06 28.04
CA GLU A 62 13.67 11.31 28.01
C GLU A 62 13.65 11.94 26.59
N LEU A 63 14.77 11.85 25.85
CA LEU A 63 14.85 12.32 24.45
C LEU A 63 14.10 11.44 23.44
N LEU A 64 13.99 10.14 23.73
CA LEU A 64 13.29 9.17 22.89
C LEU A 64 11.78 9.12 23.17
N GLU A 65 11.31 9.86 24.17
CA GLU A 65 9.88 9.96 24.44
C GLU A 65 9.18 10.63 23.23
N PRO A 66 8.26 9.93 22.55
CA PRO A 66 7.66 10.43 21.34
C PRO A 66 6.77 11.64 21.65
N VAL A 67 7.30 12.84 21.39
CA VAL A 67 6.51 14.08 21.31
C VAL A 67 5.62 13.96 20.06
N SER A 68 4.49 13.27 20.22
CA SER A 68 3.47 13.19 19.17
C SER A 68 2.47 14.32 19.42
N PRO A 69 2.57 15.46 18.70
CA PRO A 69 1.56 16.50 18.83
C PRO A 69 0.20 15.92 18.38
N PRO A 70 -0.86 16.07 19.19
CA PRO A 70 -2.11 15.31 19.06
C PRO A 70 -2.87 15.52 17.73
N VAL A 71 -2.45 16.49 16.92
CA VAL A 71 -3.10 16.91 15.68
C VAL A 71 -2.45 16.36 14.40
N LEU A 72 -1.20 15.87 14.43
CA LEU A 72 -0.53 15.41 13.21
C LEU A 72 -1.08 14.08 12.70
N LEU A 73 -1.31 13.10 13.58
CA LEU A 73 -1.82 11.78 13.21
C LEU A 73 -3.21 11.86 12.53
N PRO A 74 -4.21 12.57 13.08
CA PRO A 74 -5.50 12.74 12.39
C PRO A 74 -5.37 13.47 11.05
N GLY A 75 -4.48 14.45 10.93
CA GLY A 75 -4.22 15.18 9.69
C GLY A 75 -3.67 14.26 8.59
N LEU A 76 -2.66 13.47 8.91
CA LEU A 76 -2.04 12.52 7.98
C LEU A 76 -3.01 11.42 7.55
N VAL A 77 -3.83 10.90 8.46
CA VAL A 77 -4.87 9.91 8.12
C VAL A 77 -5.91 10.50 7.17
N ARG A 78 -6.31 11.76 7.36
CA ARG A 78 -7.24 12.46 6.44
C ARG A 78 -6.59 12.67 5.07
N ALA A 79 -5.35 13.13 5.03
CA ALA A 79 -4.60 13.32 3.78
C ALA A 79 -4.43 12.01 3.00
N ALA A 80 -4.01 10.93 3.68
CA ALA A 80 -3.87 9.61 3.07
C ALA A 80 -5.21 9.07 2.53
N ARG A 81 -6.32 9.28 3.24
CA ARG A 81 -7.66 8.92 2.76
C ARG A 81 -8.09 9.73 1.54
N ALA A 82 -7.81 11.04 1.51
CA ALA A 82 -8.12 11.89 0.38
C ALA A 82 -7.37 11.44 -0.88
N GLU A 83 -6.08 11.09 -0.74
CA GLU A 83 -5.28 10.61 -1.85
C GLU A 83 -5.80 9.26 -2.40
N ARG A 84 -6.13 8.32 -1.51
CA ARG A 84 -6.75 7.05 -1.91
C ARG A 84 -8.08 7.25 -2.65
N ARG A 85 -8.91 8.20 -2.20
CA ARG A 85 -10.18 8.53 -2.88
C ARG A 85 -9.95 9.09 -4.28
N ARG A 86 -8.98 10.01 -4.44
CA ARG A 86 -8.61 10.57 -5.75
C ARG A 86 -8.07 9.51 -6.70
N GLY A 87 -7.20 8.61 -6.21
CA GLY A 87 -6.70 7.48 -6.99
C GLY A 87 -7.82 6.56 -7.49
N ARG A 88 -8.74 6.18 -6.60
CA ARG A 88 -9.93 5.38 -6.97
C ARG A 88 -10.82 6.09 -7.98
N ALA A 89 -11.06 7.40 -7.80
CA ALA A 89 -11.86 8.19 -8.74
C ALA A 89 -11.21 8.26 -10.13
N ARG A 90 -9.88 8.43 -10.21
CA ARG A 90 -9.13 8.41 -11.48
C ARG A 90 -9.24 7.05 -12.18
N VAL A 91 -9.07 5.96 -11.44
CA VAL A 91 -9.21 4.60 -11.99
C VAL A 91 -10.64 4.34 -12.47
N ALA A 92 -11.65 4.71 -11.68
CA ALA A 92 -13.05 4.56 -12.07
C ALA A 92 -13.39 5.39 -13.32
N ALA A 93 -12.90 6.63 -13.41
CA ALA A 93 -13.08 7.48 -14.57
C ALA A 93 -12.41 6.90 -15.83
N ALA A 94 -11.20 6.33 -15.70
CA ALA A 94 -10.52 5.66 -16.80
C ALA A 94 -11.32 4.45 -17.29
N LEU A 95 -11.82 3.59 -16.39
CA LEU A 95 -12.65 2.45 -16.75
C LEU A 95 -13.96 2.88 -17.44
N ALA A 96 -14.63 3.90 -16.92
CA ALA A 96 -15.84 4.45 -17.53
C ALA A 96 -15.56 5.02 -18.94
N ALA A 97 -14.46 5.76 -19.11
CA ALA A 97 -14.05 6.28 -20.41
C ALA A 97 -13.75 5.15 -21.42
N THR A 98 -13.08 4.08 -20.99
CA THR A 98 -12.84 2.91 -21.87
C THR A 98 -14.14 2.21 -22.28
N ALA A 99 -15.11 2.06 -21.36
CA ALA A 99 -16.40 1.46 -21.69
C ALA A 99 -17.20 2.31 -22.70
N LEU A 100 -17.21 3.64 -22.52
CA LEU A 100 -17.86 4.57 -23.45
C LEU A 100 -17.21 4.56 -24.84
N ALA A 101 -15.87 4.59 -24.90
CA ALA A 101 -15.13 4.51 -26.16
C ALA A 101 -15.39 3.17 -26.89
N GLY A 102 -15.45 2.06 -26.14
CA GLY A 102 -15.80 0.74 -26.68
C GLY A 102 -17.22 0.69 -27.25
N ALA A 103 -18.21 1.30 -26.59
CA ALA A 103 -19.58 1.39 -27.10
C ALA A 103 -19.69 2.25 -28.38
N VAL A 104 -18.97 3.37 -28.45
CA VAL A 104 -18.93 4.22 -29.65
C VAL A 104 -18.21 3.51 -30.81
N ALA A 105 -17.08 2.85 -30.57
CA ALA A 105 -16.38 2.09 -31.61
C ALA A 105 -17.22 0.87 -32.07
N GLY A 106 -17.85 0.16 -31.13
CA GLY A 106 -18.75 -0.95 -31.41
C GLY A 106 -19.97 -0.53 -32.24
N SER A 107 -20.61 0.59 -31.92
CA SER A 107 -21.74 1.12 -32.72
C SER A 107 -21.35 1.58 -34.12
N ARG A 108 -20.08 1.98 -34.35
CA ARG A 108 -19.57 2.35 -35.67
C ARG A 108 -19.17 1.15 -36.52
N LEU A 109 -18.74 0.06 -35.90
CA LEU A 109 -18.38 -1.19 -36.58
C LEU A 109 -19.60 -2.11 -36.79
N PHE A 110 -20.64 -1.97 -35.96
CA PHE A 110 -21.87 -2.76 -36.01
C PHE A 110 -23.04 -1.92 -36.51
N ALA A 111 -22.98 -1.51 -37.77
CA ALA A 111 -24.19 -1.17 -38.53
C ALA A 111 -24.53 -2.33 -39.48
N PRO A 112 -25.31 -3.30 -39.00
CA PRO A 112 -26.38 -3.88 -39.80
C PRO A 112 -27.72 -3.59 -39.14
N GLY A 113 -28.70 -3.19 -39.94
CA GLY A 113 -30.05 -2.91 -39.49
C GLY A 113 -30.64 -4.07 -38.71
N CYS A 114 -31.15 -3.78 -37.51
CA CYS A 114 -32.14 -4.61 -36.88
C CYS A 114 -33.06 -3.69 -36.08
N SER A 115 -34.31 -3.58 -36.52
CA SER A 115 -35.37 -2.91 -35.77
C SER A 115 -35.45 -3.52 -34.36
N PRO A 116 -35.70 -2.70 -33.32
CA PRO A 116 -36.12 -3.24 -32.04
C PRO A 116 -37.52 -3.85 -32.23
N ASP A 117 -37.65 -5.17 -32.18
CA ASP A 117 -38.94 -5.84 -31.94
C ASP A 117 -39.22 -5.78 -30.44
N PRO A 118 -40.20 -4.98 -29.97
CA PRO A 118 -40.56 -4.93 -28.56
C PRO A 118 -41.58 -6.04 -28.28
N ARG A 119 -41.22 -7.31 -28.49
CA ARG A 119 -41.91 -8.41 -27.80
C ARG A 119 -41.22 -8.65 -26.48
N ILE A 120 -41.70 -7.91 -25.49
CA ILE A 120 -41.65 -8.32 -24.09
C ILE A 120 -42.41 -9.64 -24.02
N GLU A 121 -41.68 -10.74 -24.18
CA GLU A 121 -42.16 -12.05 -23.77
C GLU A 121 -42.24 -11.99 -22.24
N ARG A 122 -43.46 -11.72 -21.78
CA ARG A 122 -43.84 -11.73 -20.38
C ARG A 122 -43.65 -13.16 -19.88
N THR A 123 -42.44 -13.51 -19.45
CA THR A 123 -42.18 -14.75 -18.73
C THR A 123 -42.94 -14.68 -17.42
N THR A 124 -44.12 -15.30 -17.42
CA THR A 124 -44.90 -15.55 -16.22
C THR A 124 -44.07 -16.38 -15.27
N LEU A 125 -43.86 -15.84 -14.07
CA LEU A 125 -43.22 -16.52 -12.95
C LEU A 125 -44.01 -17.79 -12.62
N VAL A 126 -43.40 -18.94 -12.84
CA VAL A 126 -43.85 -20.22 -12.26
C VAL A 126 -43.01 -20.45 -10.99
N PRO A 127 -43.62 -20.54 -9.80
CA PRO A 127 -42.87 -20.81 -8.58
C PRO A 127 -42.47 -22.29 -8.57
N ALA A 128 -41.20 -22.57 -8.84
CA ALA A 128 -40.62 -23.88 -8.59
C ALA A 128 -40.25 -23.97 -7.10
N THR A 129 -41.18 -24.50 -6.31
CA THR A 129 -40.91 -24.96 -4.96
C THR A 129 -40.06 -26.22 -5.03
N SER A 130 -38.77 -26.11 -4.71
CA SER A 130 -37.93 -27.28 -4.44
C SER A 130 -37.09 -27.03 -3.20
N ARG A 131 -37.66 -27.49 -2.10
CA ARG A 131 -37.06 -27.72 -0.79
C ARG A 131 -36.03 -28.86 -0.92
N THR A 132 -34.76 -28.60 -0.67
CA THR A 132 -33.84 -29.60 -0.12
C THR A 132 -32.72 -28.92 0.67
N HIS A 133 -32.75 -29.18 1.99
CA HIS A 133 -31.67 -28.88 2.91
C HIS A 133 -30.38 -29.60 2.51
N THR A 134 -29.24 -28.92 2.56
CA THR A 134 -28.01 -29.50 3.11
C THR A 134 -27.14 -28.39 3.70
N TYR A 135 -26.65 -28.70 4.88
CA TYR A 135 -25.84 -27.93 5.82
C TYR A 135 -24.39 -27.79 5.30
N PHE A 136 -23.74 -26.65 5.52
CA PHE A 136 -22.28 -26.61 5.61
C PHE A 136 -21.83 -25.40 6.43
N THR A 137 -20.83 -25.64 7.26
CA THR A 137 -20.52 -24.91 8.49
C THR A 137 -19.70 -23.66 8.22
N ARG A 138 -20.14 -22.53 8.77
CA ARG A 138 -19.34 -21.30 8.87
C ARG A 138 -18.50 -21.39 10.14
N SER A 139 -17.23 -21.73 10.01
CA SER A 139 -16.23 -21.48 11.05
C SER A 139 -16.03 -19.97 11.15
N SER A 140 -16.60 -19.36 12.18
CA SER A 140 -16.12 -18.09 12.70
C SER A 140 -15.42 -18.37 14.02
N THR A 141 -14.20 -17.87 14.15
CA THR A 141 -13.73 -17.37 15.43
C THR A 141 -14.72 -16.29 15.88
N VAL A 142 -15.73 -16.79 16.58
CA VAL A 142 -16.59 -16.26 17.64
C VAL A 142 -16.59 -14.73 17.77
N LYS A 143 -17.68 -14.13 17.27
CA LYS A 143 -18.55 -13.28 18.12
C LYS A 143 -19.98 -13.31 17.58
N GLU A 144 -20.62 -14.45 17.83
CA GLU A 144 -21.91 -14.54 18.51
C GLU A 144 -22.90 -13.37 18.27
N PHE A 145 -23.82 -13.55 17.32
CA PHE A 145 -25.25 -13.37 17.55
C PHE A 145 -26.05 -14.09 16.46
N VAL A 146 -26.90 -15.02 16.91
CA VAL A 146 -27.86 -15.81 16.13
C VAL A 146 -29.24 -15.21 16.35
N ALA A 147 -29.97 -14.93 15.28
CA ALA A 147 -31.44 -15.10 15.22
C ALA A 147 -31.88 -15.21 13.74
N VAL A 148 -32.16 -16.43 13.28
CA VAL A 148 -33.50 -16.94 12.89
C VAL A 148 -34.09 -16.29 11.62
N PRO A 149 -34.18 -17.02 10.48
CA PRO A 149 -35.03 -16.65 9.35
C PRO A 149 -36.23 -17.62 9.22
N ILE A 150 -37.44 -17.13 9.42
CA ILE A 150 -38.71 -17.66 8.86
C ILE A 150 -39.60 -16.43 8.67
N SER A 151 -39.98 -16.07 7.46
CA SER A 151 -41.32 -16.23 6.86
C SER A 151 -41.49 -14.96 5.99
N GLU A 152 -42.01 -14.93 4.77
CA GLU A 152 -42.76 -15.86 3.93
C GLU A 152 -42.29 -15.75 2.47
#